data_AF-A8WPT6-F1
#
_entry.id   AF-A8WPT6-F1
#
_cell.length_a   1.000
_cell.length_b   1.000
_cell.length_c   1.000
_cell.angle_alpha   90.00
_cell.angle_beta   90.00
_cell.angle_gamma   90.00
#
_symmetry.space_group_name_H-M   'P 1'
#
loop_
_entity.id
_entity.type
_entity.pdbx_description
1 polymer ?
#
loop_
_entity_poly.entity_id
_entity_poly.type
_entity_poly.pdbx_seq_one_letter_code
_entity_poly.pdbx_strand_id
1 'polypeptide(L)'
;MDDNASNIKEATQMVWAETGSIGCGVKVCPKDPSHNDMFKYVVVCHYKEPGNVKGSEIYKAGKTCSACSSGLTCETATGLCV
;
A
#
# COMPACT_ATOMS: atom_id res chain seq x y z
N MET A 1 18.19 -12.21 1.52
CA MET A 1 17.11 -11.24 1.83
C MET A 1 15.83 -12.03 1.63
N ASP A 2 15.15 -12.36 2.71
CA ASP A 2 14.09 -13.36 2.68
C ASP A 2 12.84 -12.78 2.02
N ASP A 3 12.45 -13.34 0.87
CA ASP A 3 11.34 -12.87 0.04
C ASP A 3 10.00 -12.79 0.81
N ASN A 4 9.88 -13.56 1.89
CA ASN A 4 8.72 -13.56 2.77
C ASN A 4 8.54 -12.25 3.56
N ALA A 5 9.65 -11.59 3.95
CA ALA A 5 9.60 -10.29 4.61
C ALA A 5 9.20 -9.16 3.63
N SER A 6 9.47 -9.36 2.33
CA SER A 6 9.06 -8.42 1.27
C SER A 6 7.54 -8.36 1.12
N ASN A 7 6.87 -9.52 1.15
CA ASN A 7 5.41 -9.57 0.96
C ASN A 7 4.66 -8.87 2.10
N ILE A 8 5.15 -8.99 3.34
CA ILE A 8 4.51 -8.36 4.51
C ILE A 8 4.66 -6.85 4.45
N LYS A 9 5.86 -6.30 4.19
CA LYS A 9 6.06 -4.83 4.13
C LYS A 9 5.17 -4.16 3.07
N GLU A 10 4.91 -4.84 1.95
CA GLU A 10 4.09 -4.32 0.86
C GLU A 10 2.61 -4.31 1.28
N ALA A 11 2.14 -5.42 1.86
CA ALA A 11 0.79 -5.52 2.40
C ALA A 11 0.53 -4.49 3.52
N THR A 12 1.47 -4.32 4.45
CA THR A 12 1.31 -3.39 5.57
C THR A 12 1.29 -1.94 5.13
N GLN A 13 2.05 -1.57 4.09
CA GLN A 13 1.97 -0.22 3.52
C GLN A 13 0.65 0.03 2.78
N MET A 14 0.14 -0.97 2.05
CA MET A 14 -1.12 -0.84 1.32
C MET A 14 -2.32 -0.60 2.23
N VAL A 15 -2.33 -1.19 3.41
CA VAL A 15 -3.44 -1.10 4.38
C VAL A 15 -3.19 -0.10 5.51
N TRP A 16 -2.18 0.76 5.36
CA TRP A 16 -1.80 1.75 6.37
C TRP A 16 -2.84 2.88 6.46
N ALA A 17 -3.48 3.04 7.62
CA ALA A 17 -4.68 3.88 7.79
C ALA A 17 -4.44 5.37 7.51
N GLU A 18 -3.26 5.89 7.86
CA GLU A 18 -2.92 7.29 7.65
C GLU A 18 -2.57 7.61 6.19
N THR A 19 -2.41 6.60 5.34
CA THR A 19 -2.05 6.76 3.94
C THR A 19 -3.30 7.05 3.09
N GLY A 20 -3.56 8.34 2.85
CA GLY A 20 -4.72 8.78 2.06
C GLY A 20 -4.43 9.00 0.57
N SER A 21 -3.19 8.85 0.11
CA SER A 21 -2.81 9.11 -1.29
C SER A 21 -1.70 8.19 -1.77
N ILE A 22 -1.86 7.70 -3.00
CA ILE A 22 -0.95 6.80 -3.70
C ILE A 22 -0.71 7.30 -5.13
N GLY A 23 0.53 7.18 -5.61
CA GLY A 23 0.88 7.37 -7.01
C GLY A 23 1.73 6.21 -7.51
N CYS A 24 1.33 5.59 -8.62
CA CYS A 24 2.04 4.45 -9.18
C CYS A 24 2.55 4.73 -10.59
N GLY A 25 3.71 4.16 -10.92
CA GLY A 25 4.31 4.18 -12.23
C GLY A 25 4.62 2.76 -12.72
N VAL A 26 4.47 2.54 -14.01
CA VAL A 26 4.77 1.27 -14.66
C VAL A 26 5.83 1.48 -15.72
N LYS A 27 6.87 0.65 -15.72
CA LYS A 27 7.89 0.61 -16.76
C LYS A 27 7.99 -0.78 -17.36
N VAL A 28 7.94 -0.85 -18.68
CA VAL A 28 8.35 -2.04 -19.43
C VAL A 28 9.86 -1.98 -19.60
N CYS A 29 10.56 -2.96 -19.05
CA CYS A 29 11.98 -3.18 -19.22
C CYS A 29 12.24 -4.03 -20.48
N PRO A 30 13.48 -4.02 -21.01
CA PRO A 30 13.88 -4.91 -22.09
C PRO A 30 13.59 -6.38 -21.75
N LYS A 31 13.48 -7.21 -22.79
CA LYS A 31 13.33 -8.66 -22.64
C LYS A 31 14.48 -9.21 -21.80
N ASP A 32 14.13 -10.10 -20.87
CA ASP A 32 15.09 -10.72 -19.98
C ASP A 32 15.43 -12.13 -20.49
N PRO A 33 16.67 -12.36 -20.99
CA PRO A 33 17.10 -13.66 -21.48
C PRO A 33 17.10 -14.75 -20.40
N SER A 34 17.16 -14.37 -19.11
CA SER A 34 17.07 -15.31 -17.99
C SER A 34 15.63 -15.75 -17.68
N HIS A 35 14.64 -15.09 -18.28
CA HIS A 35 13.21 -15.37 -18.10
C HIS A 35 12.51 -15.60 -19.44
N ASN A 36 13.00 -16.57 -20.23
CA ASN A 36 12.41 -16.99 -21.52
C ASN A 36 12.19 -15.82 -22.51
N ASP A 37 13.09 -14.83 -22.53
CA ASP A 37 12.99 -13.62 -23.35
C ASP A 37 11.66 -12.85 -23.18
N MET A 38 11.06 -12.94 -21.98
CA MET A 38 9.83 -12.23 -21.66
C MET A 38 10.09 -10.76 -21.33
N PHE A 39 9.10 -9.91 -21.61
CA PHE A 39 9.11 -8.52 -21.12
C PHE A 39 8.98 -8.50 -19.60
N LYS A 40 9.86 -7.74 -18.94
CA LYS A 40 9.75 -7.48 -17.50
C LYS A 40 8.98 -6.19 -17.26
N TYR A 41 7.94 -6.28 -16.45
CA TYR A 41 7.18 -5.13 -15.98
C TYR A 41 7.63 -4.77 -14.58
N VAL A 42 7.99 -3.52 -14.36
CA VAL A 42 8.30 -2.97 -13.03
C VAL A 42 7.19 -2.01 -12.66
N VAL A 43 6.53 -2.28 -11.54
CA VAL A 43 5.51 -1.43 -10.93
C VAL A 43 6.09 -0.84 -9.66
N VAL A 44 6.03 0.47 -9.52
CA VAL A 44 6.45 1.18 -8.31
C VAL A 44 5.31 2.08 -7.86
N CYS A 45 4.93 1.99 -6.59
CA CYS A 45 3.96 2.88 -5.97
C CYS A 45 4.62 3.67 -4.85
N HIS A 46 4.38 4.97 -4.84
CA HIS A 46 4.71 5.87 -3.75
C HIS A 46 3.45 6.21 -2.97
N TYR A 47 3.58 6.19 -1.65
CA TYR A 47 2.55 6.54 -0.70
C TYR A 47 2.94 7.86 -0.04
N LYS A 48 2.01 8.81 0.04
CA LYS A 48 2.31 10.15 0.55
C LYS A 48 2.70 10.10 2.03
N GLU A 49 1.87 9.47 2.85
CA GLU A 49 2.17 9.18 4.24
C GLU A 49 2.88 7.81 4.30
N PRO A 50 4.15 7.75 4.75
CA PRO A 50 4.89 6.51 4.82
C PRO A 50 4.39 5.64 5.98
N GLY A 51 4.12 4.37 5.68
CA GLY A 51 3.76 3.36 6.66
C GLY A 51 4.96 2.53 7.10
N ASN A 52 4.71 1.28 7.50
CA ASN A 52 5.73 0.31 7.92
C ASN A 52 6.61 0.78 9.08
N VAL A 53 6.07 1.65 9.93
CA VAL A 53 6.78 2.15 11.10
C VAL A 53 6.77 1.06 12.17
N LYS A 54 7.96 0.54 12.50
CA LYS A 54 8.11 -0.54 13.47
C LYS A 54 7.59 -0.09 14.84
N GLY A 55 6.69 -0.88 15.41
CA GLY A 55 6.08 -0.61 16.72
C GLY A 55 4.82 0.27 16.66
N SER A 56 4.45 0.78 15.48
CA SER A 56 3.17 1.46 15.26
C SER A 56 2.10 0.47 14.80
N GLU A 57 0.84 0.78 15.08
CA GLU A 57 -0.31 0.07 14.51
C GLU A 57 -0.49 0.45 13.03
N ILE A 58 -0.87 -0.52 12.19
CA ILE A 58 -1.15 -0.31 10.76
C ILE A 58 -2.46 0.47 10.58
N TYR A 59 -3.43 0.15 11.44
CA TYR A 59 -4.71 0.84 11.57
C TYR A 59 -5.21 0.64 13.01
N LYS A 60 -5.99 1.59 13.51
CA LYS A 60 -6.61 1.48 14.83
C LYS A 60 -7.77 0.49 14.79
N ALA A 61 -7.69 -0.58 15.58
CA ALA A 61 -8.77 -1.55 15.70
C ALA A 61 -10.02 -0.93 16.37
N GLY A 62 -11.20 -1.20 15.82
CA GLY A 62 -12.46 -0.68 16.35
C GLY A 62 -13.64 -0.88 15.40
N LYS A 63 -14.80 -0.31 15.73
CA LYS A 63 -15.95 -0.27 14.83
C LYS A 63 -15.60 0.55 13.58
N THR A 64 -16.03 0.10 12.41
CA THR A 64 -15.83 0.81 11.13
C THR A 64 -16.19 2.29 11.26
N CYS A 65 -15.32 3.16 10.76
CA CYS A 65 -15.43 4.63 10.82
C CYS A 65 -15.51 5.27 12.22
N SER A 66 -15.34 4.52 13.31
CA SER A 66 -15.45 5.08 14.67
C SER A 66 -14.36 6.08 15.05
N ALA A 67 -13.32 6.21 14.21
CA ALA A 67 -12.18 7.09 14.43
C ALA A 67 -11.73 7.81 13.14
N CYS A 68 -12.67 8.21 12.25
CA CYS A 68 -12.30 9.05 11.11
C CYS A 68 -11.73 10.40 11.58
N SER A 69 -10.62 10.82 10.95
CA SER A 69 -9.96 12.09 11.22
C SER A 69 -10.88 13.29 10.92
N SER A 70 -10.64 14.41 11.60
CA SER A 70 -11.42 15.63 11.39
C SER A 70 -11.38 16.09 9.93
N GLY A 71 -12.55 16.40 9.38
CA GLY A 71 -12.71 16.80 7.98
C GLY A 71 -13.01 15.66 7.02
N LEU A 72 -12.92 14.40 7.46
CA LEU A 72 -13.33 13.23 6.69
C LEU A 72 -14.72 12.75 7.11
N THR A 73 -15.42 12.12 6.17
CA THR A 73 -16.74 11.53 6.32
C THR A 73 -16.67 10.03 6.11
N CYS A 74 -17.54 9.27 6.79
CA CYS A 74 -17.59 7.83 6.58
C CYS A 74 -18.36 7.50 5.30
N GLU A 75 -17.70 6.86 4.35
CA GLU A 75 -18.36 6.22 3.21
C GLU A 75 -18.88 4.85 3.66
N THR A 76 -20.15 4.79 4.03
CA THR A 76 -20.75 3.61 4.67
C THR A 76 -20.74 2.35 3.79
N ALA A 77 -20.69 2.50 2.46
CA ALA A 77 -20.63 1.39 1.53
C ALA A 77 -19.27 0.67 1.55
N THR A 78 -18.18 1.39 1.77
CA THR A 78 -16.81 0.86 1.74
C THR A 78 -16.20 0.74 3.14
N GLY A 79 -16.70 1.51 4.10
CA GLY A 79 -16.14 1.63 5.45
C GLY A 79 -14.90 2.52 5.53
N LEU A 80 -14.62 3.31 4.49
CA LEU A 80 -13.46 4.21 4.43
C LEU A 80 -13.82 5.64 4.87
N CYS A 81 -12.82 6.39 5.31
CA CYS A 81 -12.94 7.82 5.61
C CYS A 81 -12.52 8.64 4.40
N VAL A 82 -13.39 9.52 3.88
CA VAL A 82 -13.20 10.31 2.66
C VAL A 82 -13.54 11.78 2.82
#